data_AF-A0A7V5FQX3-F1
#
_entry.id   AF-A0A7V5FQX3-F1
#
_cell.length_a   1.000
_cell.length_b   1.000
_cell.length_c   1.000
_cell.angle_alpha   90.00
_cell.angle_beta   90.00
_cell.angle_gamma   90.00
#
_symmetry.space_group_name_H-M   'P 1'
#
loop_
_entity.id
_entity.type
_entity.pdbx_description
1 polymer ?
#
loop_
_entity_poly.entity_id
_entity_poly.type
_entity_poly.pdbx_seq_one_letter_code
_entity_poly.pdbx_strand_id
1 'polypeptide(L)'
;MAGISPEMTPLRVPVILAVQPWFFDHAPAGRAVLPMVEILQLLAAETKRRFPEIDVRVMRDGRFARFLELPAGAATMWLAV
;
A
#
# COMPACT_ATOMS: atom_id res chain seq x y z
N MET A 1 -15.74 28.36 8.76
CA MET A 1 -16.70 27.24 8.73
C MET A 1 -15.96 26.01 8.22
N ALA A 2 -15.49 25.15 9.12
CA ALA A 2 -14.83 23.91 8.73
C ALA A 2 -15.88 22.97 8.15
N GLY A 3 -15.79 22.69 6.85
CA GLY A 3 -16.61 21.68 6.20
C GLY A 3 -16.30 20.33 6.84
N ILE A 4 -17.28 19.78 7.52
CA ILE A 4 -17.22 18.44 8.10
C ILE A 4 -17.18 17.50 6.89
N SER A 5 -16.00 16.96 6.56
CA SER A 5 -15.90 15.87 5.59
C SER A 5 -16.79 14.73 6.08
N PRO A 6 -17.59 14.09 5.21
CA PRO A 6 -18.42 12.96 5.62
C PRO A 6 -17.52 11.91 6.27
N GLU A 7 -17.98 11.29 7.36
CA GLU A 7 -17.28 10.16 7.98
C GLU A 7 -17.04 9.09 6.91
N MET A 8 -15.80 9.01 6.43
CA MET A 8 -15.39 8.01 5.45
C MET A 8 -15.23 6.69 6.19
N THR A 9 -16.24 5.83 6.11
CA THR A 9 -16.10 4.44 6.51
C THR A 9 -14.86 3.84 5.85
N PRO A 10 -13.95 3.19 6.60
CA PRO A 10 -12.75 2.61 6.03
C PRO A 10 -13.12 1.59 4.95
N LEU A 11 -12.75 1.90 3.70
CA LEU A 11 -12.88 0.98 2.58
C LEU A 11 -11.58 0.20 2.45
N ARG A 12 -11.66 -1.13 2.37
CA ARG A 12 -10.54 -1.98 1.97
C ARG A 12 -10.76 -2.47 0.56
N VAL A 13 -9.81 -2.20 -0.33
CA VAL A 13 -9.87 -2.62 -1.73
C VAL A 13 -8.88 -3.77 -1.96
N PRO A 14 -9.36 -4.94 -2.43
CA PRO A 14 -8.45 -6.01 -2.82
C PRO A 14 -7.68 -5.62 -4.07
N VAL A 15 -6.36 -5.76 -4.03
CA VAL A 15 -5.44 -5.44 -5.11
C VAL A 15 -4.44 -6.57 -5.30
N ILE A 16 -4.06 -6.82 -6.56
CA ILE A 16 -2.99 -7.76 -6.90
C ILE A 16 -1.72 -6.94 -7.09
N LEU A 17 -0.72 -7.21 -6.26
CA LEU A 17 0.63 -6.70 -6.45
C LEU A 17 1.41 -7.65 -7.36
N ALA A 18 1.97 -7.12 -8.44
CA ALA A 18 3.00 -7.82 -9.19
C ALA A 18 4.34 -7.68 -8.44
N VAL A 19 4.82 -8.79 -7.88
CA VAL A 19 6.05 -8.82 -7.09
C VAL A 19 7.24 -8.71 -8.03
N GLN A 20 8.03 -7.65 -7.88
CA GLN A 20 9.21 -7.42 -8.68
C GLN A 20 10.44 -8.10 -8.06
N PRO A 21 11.43 -8.54 -8.87
CA PRO A 21 12.62 -9.21 -8.35
C PRO A 21 13.37 -8.41 -7.27
N TRP A 22 13.45 -7.09 -7.42
CA TRP A 22 14.14 -6.21 -6.45
C TRP A 22 13.38 -6.03 -5.13
N PHE A 23 12.13 -6.47 -5.02
CA PHE A 23 11.43 -6.44 -3.73
C PHE A 23 12.07 -7.38 -2.70
N PHE A 24 12.72 -8.45 -3.18
CA PHE A 24 13.42 -9.43 -2.33
C PHE A 24 14.72 -8.88 -1.73
N ASP A 25 15.26 -7.77 -2.23
CA ASP A 25 16.44 -7.11 -1.68
C ASP A 25 16.14 -6.40 -0.34
N HIS A 26 14.87 -6.08 -0.09
CA HIS A 26 14.42 -5.54 1.19
C HIS A 26 14.15 -6.67 2.19
N ALA A 27 15.24 -7.18 2.79
CA ALA A 27 15.21 -8.35 3.67
C ALA A 27 15.77 -8.10 5.10
N PRO A 28 15.09 -7.31 5.95
CA PRO A 28 15.48 -7.14 7.35
C PRO A 28 15.60 -8.50 8.06
N ALA A 29 16.71 -8.71 8.77
CA ALA A 29 17.02 -9.97 9.46
C ALA A 29 16.92 -11.23 8.55
N GLY A 30 17.20 -11.07 7.26
CA GLY A 30 17.20 -12.17 6.29
C GLY A 30 15.80 -12.60 5.81
N ARG A 31 14.75 -11.85 6.14
CA ARG A 31 13.38 -12.12 5.69
C ARG A 31 12.93 -11.04 4.72
N ALA A 32 12.61 -11.44 3.48
CA ALA A 32 12.06 -10.53 2.49
C ALA A 32 10.68 -10.02 2.94
N VAL A 33 10.54 -8.70 3.05
CA VAL A 33 9.29 -8.05 3.41
C VAL A 33 9.01 -6.93 2.41
N LEU A 34 7.75 -6.73 2.07
CA LEU A 34 7.35 -5.68 1.14
C LEU A 34 7.80 -4.31 1.69
N PRO A 35 8.59 -3.53 0.93
CA PRO A 35 8.97 -2.20 1.36
C PRO A 35 7.75 -1.31 1.56
N MET A 36 7.77 -0.48 2.60
CA MET A 36 6.66 0.45 2.88
C MET A 36 6.35 1.36 1.69
N VAL A 37 7.39 1.81 0.97
CA VAL A 37 7.22 2.69 -0.21
C VAL A 37 6.35 2.04 -1.29
N GLU A 38 6.42 0.73 -1.49
CA GLU A 38 5.58 0.03 -2.47
C GLU A 38 4.11 0.03 -2.05
N ILE A 39 3.83 -0.08 -0.75
CA ILE A 39 2.47 0.04 -0.21
C ILE A 39 1.93 1.45 -0.43
N LEU A 40 2.75 2.48 -0.20
CA LEU A 40 2.37 3.87 -0.43
C LEU A 40 2.08 4.13 -1.92
N GLN A 41 2.90 3.61 -2.83
CA GLN A 41 2.69 3.75 -4.27
C GLN A 41 1.38 3.05 -4.71
N LEU A 42 1.11 1.86 -4.19
CA LEU A 42 -0.12 1.12 -4.46
C LEU A 42 -1.36 1.87 -3.95
N LEU A 43 -1.28 2.42 -2.73
CA LEU A 43 -2.35 3.24 -2.15
C LEU A 43 -2.58 4.51 -2.96
N ALA A 44 -1.51 5.19 -3.41
CA ALA A 44 -1.60 6.38 -4.24
C ALA A 44 -2.30 6.08 -5.57
N ALA A 45 -1.88 5.00 -6.24
CA ALA A 45 -2.45 4.58 -7.52
C ALA A 45 -3.94 4.24 -7.38
N GLU A 46 -4.31 3.45 -6.38
CA GLU A 46 -5.71 3.05 -6.16
C GLU A 46 -6.58 4.24 -5.72
N THR A 47 -6.06 5.11 -4.85
CA THR A 47 -6.75 6.35 -4.45
C THR A 47 -7.00 7.25 -5.66
N LYS A 48 -5.97 7.47 -6.50
CA LYS A 48 -6.10 8.31 -7.70
C LYS A 48 -7.07 7.71 -8.72
N ARG A 49 -7.08 6.39 -8.85
CA ARG A 49 -8.00 5.67 -9.75
C ARG A 49 -9.46 5.85 -9.31
N ARG A 50 -9.72 5.82 -8.00
CA ARG A 50 -11.09 5.89 -7.44
C ARG A 50 -11.56 7.33 -7.22
N PHE A 51 -10.65 8.22 -6.89
CA PHE A 51 -10.90 9.64 -6.59
C PHE A 51 -9.90 10.50 -7.39
N PRO A 52 -10.13 10.71 -8.69
CA PRO A 52 -9.20 11.40 -9.58
C PRO A 52 -8.80 12.82 -9.14
N GLU A 53 -9.64 13.48 -8.36
CA GLU A 53 -9.43 14.82 -7.82
C GLU A 53 -8.49 14.86 -6.61
N ILE A 54 -8.25 13.74 -5.93
CA ILE A 54 -7.36 13.71 -4.75
C ILE A 54 -5.90 13.95 -5.16
N ASP A 55 -5.23 14.80 -4.39
CA ASP A 55 -3.78 14.98 -4.46
C ASP A 55 -3.09 13.88 -3.64
N VAL A 56 -2.43 12.96 -4.33
CA VAL A 56 -1.77 11.79 -3.75
C VAL A 56 -0.28 12.04 -3.41
N ARG A 57 0.21 13.29 -3.52
CA ARG A 57 1.60 13.63 -3.20
C ARG A 57 1.89 13.65 -1.70
N VAL A 58 0.85 13.71 -0.86
CA VAL A 58 0.99 13.78 0.59
C VAL A 58 0.09 12.72 1.23
N MET A 59 0.72 11.78 1.93
CA MET A 59 0.04 10.82 2.81
C MET A 59 0.42 11.14 4.25
N ARG A 60 -0.58 11.18 5.13
CA ARG A 60 -0.41 11.45 6.56
C ARG A 60 -1.05 10.34 7.37
N ASP A 61 -0.61 10.18 8.60
CA ASP A 61 -1.20 9.26 9.57
C ASP A 61 -1.16 7.77 9.16
N GLY A 62 -0.22 7.41 8.27
CA GLY A 62 0.01 6.03 7.87
C GLY A 62 0.47 5.16 9.04
N ARG A 63 -0.13 3.97 9.17
CA ARG A 63 0.18 3.00 10.24
C ARG A 63 0.49 1.64 9.65
N PHE A 64 1.73 1.17 9.85
CA PHE A 64 2.22 -0.13 9.38
C PHE A 64 2.52 -1.03 10.58
N ALA A 65 1.47 -1.66 11.12
CA ALA A 65 1.57 -2.39 12.39
C ALA A 65 2.30 -3.74 12.28
N ARG A 66 2.52 -4.24 11.06
CA ARG A 66 3.12 -5.55 10.80
C ARG A 66 3.94 -5.51 9.52
N PHE A 67 4.97 -6.35 9.47
CA PHE A 67 5.64 -6.67 8.21
C PHE A 67 4.72 -7.49 7.31
N LEU A 68 4.79 -7.23 6.01
CA LEU A 68 4.17 -8.05 4.99
C LEU A 68 5.27 -8.91 4.37
N GLU A 69 5.40 -10.15 4.83
CA GLU A 69 6.40 -11.08 4.31
C GLU A 69 6.11 -11.40 2.84
N LEU A 70 7.14 -11.41 2.01
CA LEU A 70 7.06 -11.84 0.62
C LEU A 70 7.35 -13.35 0.56
N PRO A 71 6.40 -14.18 0.09
CA PRO A 71 6.66 -15.60 -0.08
C PRO A 71 7.79 -15.82 -1.09
N ALA A 72 8.66 -16.80 -0.83
CA ALA A 72 9.78 -17.10 -1.71
C ALA A 72 9.29 -17.40 -3.14
N GLY A 73 9.86 -16.72 -4.13
CA GLY A 73 9.52 -16.90 -5.54
C GLY A 73 8.12 -16.43 -5.95
N ALA A 74 7.41 -15.69 -5.08
CA ALA A 74 6.12 -15.12 -5.45
C ALA A 74 6.28 -14.14 -6.61
N ALA A 75 5.50 -14.35 -7.68
CA ALA A 75 5.36 -13.37 -8.78
C ALA A 75 4.18 -12.41 -8.54
N THR A 76 3.22 -12.81 -7.70
CA THR A 76 2.06 -12.02 -7.35
C THR A 76 1.68 -12.21 -5.88
N MET A 77 1.04 -11.19 -5.30
CA MET A 77 0.52 -11.24 -3.94
C MET A 77 -0.79 -10.45 -3.84
N TRP A 78 -1.77 -11.02 -3.15
CA TRP A 78 -3.02 -10.32 -2.84
C TRP A 78 -2.86 -9.46 -1.60
N LEU A 79 -3.30 -8.21 -1.70
CA LEU A 79 -3.30 -7.25 -0.60
C LEU A 79 -4.68 -6.59 -0.50
N ALA A 80 -5.00 -6.09 0.68
CA ALA A 80 -6.15 -5.21 0.87
C ALA A 80 -5.62 -3.86 1.36
N VAL A 81 -5.69 -2.84 0.49
CA VAL A 81 -5.27 -1.46 0.77
C VAL A 81 -6.45 -0.57 1.12
#